data_AF-A0A9E3AKU6-F1
#
_entry.id   AF-A0A9E3AKU6-F1
#
_cell.length_a   1.000
_cell.length_b   1.000
_cell.length_c   1.000
_cell.angle_alpha   90.00
_cell.angle_beta   90.00
_cell.angle_gamma   90.00
#
_symmetry.space_group_name_H-M   'P 1'
#
loop_
_entity.id
_entity.type
_entity.pdbx_description
1 polymer ?
#
loop_
_entity_poly.entity_id
_entity_poly.type
_entity_poly.pdbx_seq_one_letter_code
_entity_poly.pdbx_strand_id
1 'polypeptide(L)'
;QTAVRDLCKVVDLLIVVGASYSSNSRRLCEIGREIGIPSYLVNDGGEVDPKWLEGVKVVGLTAGASAPEHLVQTVITALRELDELDVRQLDGVEESVEFRLPAPLRPRPIGSAGHLDPTFHSSVFADADADEAYTGSAE
;
A
#
# COMPACT_ATOMS: atom_id res chain seq x y z
N GLN A 1 -4.99 7.89 15.63
CA GLN A 1 -4.13 9.10 15.41
C GLN A 1 -3.47 9.65 16.69
N THR A 2 -3.81 9.14 17.87
CA THR A 2 -3.13 9.48 19.14
C THR A 2 -1.67 9.01 19.16
N ALA A 3 -1.38 7.83 18.60
CA ALA A 3 -0.03 7.25 18.57
C ALA A 3 1.03 8.15 17.91
N VAL A 4 0.71 8.82 16.80
CA VAL A 4 1.66 9.74 16.15
C VAL A 4 1.93 10.97 17.03
N ARG A 5 0.92 11.47 17.75
CA ARG A 5 1.09 12.62 18.65
C ARG A 5 1.98 12.28 19.83
N ASP A 6 1.89 11.05 20.34
CA ASP A 6 2.75 10.59 21.42
C ASP A 6 4.18 10.30 20.92
N LEU A 7 4.32 9.73 19.72
CA LEU A 7 5.62 9.59 19.05
C LEU A 7 6.30 10.96 18.91
N CYS A 8 5.58 11.98 18.44
CA CYS A 8 6.14 13.33 18.24
C CYS A 8 6.66 14.01 19.52
N LYS A 9 6.32 13.52 20.72
CA LYS A 9 6.83 14.07 21.99
C LYS A 9 8.21 13.56 22.37
N VAL A 10 8.65 12.46 21.77
CA VAL A 10 9.88 11.74 22.16
C VAL A 10 10.88 11.62 21.01
N VAL A 11 10.58 12.22 19.86
CA VAL A 11 11.43 12.19 18.66
C VAL A 11 11.78 13.62 18.23
N ASP A 12 12.94 13.79 17.61
CA ASP A 12 13.38 15.09 17.08
C ASP A 12 12.93 15.27 15.61
N LEU A 13 12.67 14.18 14.91
CA LEU A 13 12.32 14.12 13.49
C LEU A 13 11.23 13.08 13.26
N LEU A 14 10.25 13.36 12.39
CA LEU A 14 9.25 12.38 11.96
C LEU A 14 9.40 12.06 10.47
N ILE A 15 9.52 10.78 10.15
CA ILE A 15 9.46 10.25 8.78
C ILE A 15 8.18 9.42 8.65
N VAL A 16 7.34 9.81 7.71
CA VAL A 16 6.10 9.11 7.37
C VAL A 16 6.29 8.38 6.05
N VAL A 17 6.08 7.06 6.05
CA VAL A 17 6.14 6.25 4.84
C VAL A 17 4.76 6.17 4.20
N GLY A 18 4.68 6.58 2.93
CA GLY A 18 3.50 6.41 2.10
C GLY A 18 3.35 7.48 1.02
N ALA A 19 2.40 7.24 0.12
CA ALA A 19 2.21 8.09 -1.04
C ALA A 19 1.71 9.50 -0.71
N SER A 20 2.24 10.50 -1.43
CA SER A 20 1.82 11.91 -1.34
C SER A 20 0.34 12.16 -1.64
N TYR A 21 -0.29 11.30 -2.46
CA TYR A 21 -1.72 11.38 -2.73
C TYR A 21 -2.60 10.76 -1.62
N SER A 22 -2.03 9.99 -0.68
CA SER A 22 -2.78 9.41 0.44
C SER A 22 -3.14 10.46 1.48
N SER A 23 -4.45 10.66 1.69
CA SER A 23 -4.95 11.59 2.70
C SER A 23 -4.49 11.22 4.12
N ASN A 24 -4.43 9.92 4.43
CA ASN A 24 -3.98 9.46 5.74
C ASN A 24 -2.49 9.76 5.97
N SER A 25 -1.64 9.45 4.99
CA SER A 25 -0.19 9.69 5.13
C SER A 25 0.13 11.18 5.22
N ARG A 26 -0.55 12.03 4.44
CA ARG A 26 -0.45 13.50 4.58
C ARG A 26 -0.89 13.96 5.96
N ARG A 27 -2.02 13.45 6.47
CA ARG A 27 -2.52 13.84 7.79
C ARG A 27 -1.55 13.50 8.92
N LEU A 28 -0.88 12.35 8.85
CA LEU A 28 0.14 11.98 9.84
C LEU A 28 1.33 12.94 9.81
N CYS A 29 1.80 13.31 8.62
CA CYS A 29 2.89 14.27 8.44
C CYS A 29 2.51 15.69 8.91
N GLU A 30 1.28 16.12 8.61
CA GLU A 30 0.73 17.40 9.10
C GLU A 30 0.73 17.45 10.63
N ILE A 31 0.36 16.36 11.32
CA ILE A 31 0.35 16.34 12.79
C ILE A 31 1.74 16.57 13.38
N GLY A 32 2.79 15.98 12.80
CA GLY A 32 4.16 16.24 13.25
C GLY A 32 4.56 17.70 13.06
N ARG A 33 4.16 18.30 11.93
CA ARG A 33 4.37 19.75 11.67
C ARG A 33 3.59 20.64 12.64
N GLU A 34 2.35 20.27 12.97
CA GLU A 34 1.51 20.97 13.96
C GLU A 34 2.17 20.98 15.35
N ILE A 35 2.90 19.92 15.69
CA ILE A 35 3.62 19.79 16.98
C ILE A 35 4.96 20.55 16.96
N GLY A 36 5.44 20.94 15.78
CA GLY A 36 6.65 21.75 15.61
C GLY A 36 7.92 20.93 15.38
N ILE A 37 7.80 19.63 15.09
CA ILE A 37 8.95 18.81 14.71
C ILE A 37 9.08 18.73 13.17
N PRO A 38 10.31 18.71 12.62
CA PRO A 38 10.55 18.41 11.21
C PRO A 38 9.85 17.10 10.83
N SER A 39 9.04 17.15 9.78
CA SER A 39 8.22 16.01 9.35
C SER A 39 8.24 15.85 7.84
N TYR A 40 8.63 14.67 7.38
CA TYR A 40 8.84 14.34 5.98
C TYR A 40 7.97 13.16 5.57
N LEU A 41 7.46 13.22 4.35
CA LEU A 41 6.69 12.14 3.74
C LEU A 41 7.55 11.53 2.64
N VAL A 42 7.81 10.24 2.72
CA VAL A 42 8.65 9.50 1.77
C VAL A 42 7.89 8.30 1.20
N ASN A 43 8.11 7.99 -0.07
CA ASN A 43 7.57 6.77 -0.68
C ASN A 43 8.39 5.53 -0.29
N ASP A 44 9.71 5.66 -0.19
CA ASP A 44 10.65 4.58 0.13
C ASP A 44 11.96 5.12 0.73
N GLY A 45 12.89 4.21 1.07
CA GLY A 45 14.19 4.56 1.66
C GLY A 45 15.11 5.40 0.78
N GLY A 46 14.94 5.41 -0.54
CA GLY A 46 15.75 6.21 -1.46
C GLY A 46 15.42 7.71 -1.42
N GLU A 47 14.27 8.09 -0.87
CA GLU A 47 13.87 9.49 -0.70
C GLU A 47 14.36 10.09 0.63
N VAL A 48 15.03 9.31 1.48
CA VAL A 48 15.59 9.79 2.74
C VAL A 48 16.82 10.65 2.46
N ASP A 49 16.74 11.95 2.75
CA ASP A 49 17.89 12.85 2.64
C ASP A 49 18.72 12.78 3.94
N PRO A 50 20.02 12.44 3.86
CA PRO A 50 20.91 12.41 5.03
C PRO A 50 20.96 13.74 5.79
N LYS A 51 20.72 14.87 5.11
CA LYS A 51 20.70 16.20 5.75
C LYS A 51 19.60 16.35 6.78
N TRP A 52 18.51 15.58 6.68
CA TRP A 52 17.44 15.61 7.67
C TRP A 52 17.88 15.03 9.02
N LEU A 53 18.94 14.22 9.01
CA LEU A 53 19.48 13.55 10.20
C LEU A 53 20.56 14.39 10.91
N GLU A 54 20.99 15.50 10.33
CA GLU A 54 22.01 16.36 10.93
C GLU A 54 21.54 16.94 12.27
N GLY A 55 22.17 16.52 13.37
CA GLY A 55 21.83 16.98 14.72
C GLY A 55 20.58 16.33 15.32
N VAL A 56 19.96 15.37 14.64
CA VAL A 56 18.82 14.57 15.11
C VAL A 56 19.34 13.39 15.92
N LYS A 57 18.79 13.15 17.11
CA LYS A 57 19.16 11.99 17.95
C LYS A 57 18.15 10.88 17.86
N VAL A 58 16.87 11.24 17.72
CA VAL A 58 15.77 10.26 17.69
C VAL A 58 14.89 10.52 16.47
N VAL A 59 14.82 9.52 15.59
CA VAL A 59 13.95 9.52 14.41
C VAL A 59 12.70 8.71 14.71
N GLY A 60 11.54 9.34 14.59
CA GLY A 60 10.25 8.67 14.57
C GLY A 60 9.93 8.16 13.17
N LEU A 61 9.68 6.86 13.04
CA LEU A 61 9.23 6.25 11.80
C LEU A 61 7.78 5.79 11.95
N THR A 62 6.91 6.22 11.05
CA THR A 62 5.51 5.77 10.99
C THR A 62 5.11 5.50 9.55
N ALA A 63 4.11 4.65 9.34
CA ALA A 63 3.60 4.34 8.01
C ALA A 63 2.12 4.70 7.90
N GLY A 64 1.67 5.13 6.71
CA GLY A 64 0.24 5.23 6.43
C GLY A 64 -0.41 3.85 6.38
N ALA A 65 -1.71 3.76 6.64
CA ALA A 65 -2.45 2.48 6.67
C ALA A 65 -2.36 1.65 5.37
N SER A 66 -1.99 2.28 4.25
CA SER A 66 -1.87 1.64 2.93
C SER A 66 -0.42 1.42 2.51
N ALA A 67 0.56 1.79 3.33
CA ALA A 67 1.96 1.59 3.01
C ALA A 67 2.38 0.15 3.38
N PRO A 68 2.80 -0.67 2.41
CA PRO A 68 3.23 -2.03 2.69
C PRO A 68 4.52 -2.04 3.52
N GLU A 69 4.65 -3.05 4.38
CA GLU A 69 5.72 -3.16 5.37
C GLU A 69 7.14 -3.18 4.76
N HIS A 70 7.28 -3.71 3.54
CA HIS A 70 8.57 -3.69 2.85
C HIS A 70 9.10 -2.27 2.59
N LEU A 71 8.24 -1.26 2.40
CA LEU A 71 8.68 0.13 2.23
C LEU A 71 9.17 0.73 3.55
N VAL A 72 8.56 0.33 4.66
CA VAL A 72 9.06 0.72 5.99
C VAL A 72 10.45 0.12 6.20
N GLN A 73 10.62 -1.14 5.81
CA GLN A 73 11.90 -1.83 5.92
C GLN A 73 12.98 -1.19 5.04
N THR A 74 12.67 -0.72 3.82
CA THR A 74 13.66 -0.03 2.98
C THR A 74 14.14 1.27 3.62
N VAL A 75 13.24 2.02 4.27
CA VAL A 75 13.60 3.23 5.05
C VAL A 75 14.50 2.87 6.24
N ILE A 76 14.17 1.81 6.99
CA ILE A 76 15.02 1.35 8.10
C ILE A 76 16.43 0.98 7.60
N THR A 77 16.51 0.28 6.47
CA THR A 77 17.80 -0.09 5.86
C THR A 77 18.58 1.15 5.42
N ALA A 78 17.95 2.10 4.74
CA ALA A 78 18.60 3.34 4.32
C ALA A 78 19.15 4.13 5.51
N LEU A 79 18.38 4.22 6.61
CA LEU A 79 18.85 4.86 7.84
C LEU A 79 20.07 4.12 8.41
N ARG A 80 20.06 2.78 8.47
CA ARG A 80 21.19 1.95 8.96
C ARG A 80 22.46 2.06 8.13
N GLU A 81 22.35 2.42 6.86
CA GLU A 81 23.51 2.67 6.00
C GLU A 81 24.15 4.03 6.29
N LEU A 82 23.39 4.97 6.85
CA LEU A 82 23.86 6.32 7.17
C LEU A 82 24.51 6.38 8.55
N ASP A 83 23.98 5.65 9.55
CA ASP A 83 24.50 5.65 10.92
C ASP A 83 24.18 4.35 11.69
N GLU A 84 24.85 4.11 12.81
CA GLU A 84 24.54 2.99 13.70
C GLU A 84 23.24 3.27 14.48
N LEU A 85 22.18 2.52 14.15
CA LEU A 85 20.84 2.77 14.69
C LEU A 85 20.30 1.59 15.47
N ASP A 86 19.79 1.88 16.67
CA ASP A 86 18.98 0.97 17.46
C ASP A 86 17.49 1.19 17.14
N VAL A 87 16.85 0.19 16.53
CA VAL A 87 15.44 0.27 16.14
C VAL A 87 14.58 -0.26 17.28
N ARG A 88 13.77 0.61 17.87
CA ARG A 88 12.81 0.25 18.91
C ARG A 88 11.39 0.50 18.44
N GLN A 89 10.53 -0.49 18.60
CA GLN A 89 9.11 -0.31 18.41
C GLN A 89 8.54 0.32 19.68
N LEU A 90 7.93 1.50 19.55
CA LEU A 90 7.15 2.09 20.63
C LEU A 90 5.88 1.25 20.77
N ASP A 91 5.59 0.78 21.99
CA ASP A 91 4.38 0.01 22.30
C ASP A 91 3.15 0.86 21.96
N GLY A 92 2.65 0.68 20.73
CA GLY A 92 1.44 1.33 20.24
C GLY A 92 0.21 0.55 20.69
N VAL A 93 -0.93 1.24 20.81
CA VAL A 93 -2.22 0.58 20.93
C VAL A 93 -2.48 -0.21 19.64
N GLU A 94 -2.60 -1.53 19.71
CA GLU A 94 -3.04 -2.35 18.57
C GLU A 94 -4.45 -1.93 18.15
N GLU A 95 -4.56 -1.14 17.08
CA GLU A 95 -5.85 -0.79 16.46
C GLU A 95 -6.24 -1.88 15.45
N SER A 96 -6.90 -2.96 15.90
CA SER A 96 -7.45 -3.98 15.00
C SER A 96 -8.73 -3.48 14.33
N VAL A 97 -8.66 -3.02 13.09
CA VAL A 97 -9.85 -2.69 12.28
C VAL A 97 -10.13 -3.83 11.31
N GLU A 98 -11.08 -4.69 11.67
CA GLU A 98 -11.51 -5.81 10.82
C GLU A 98 -12.55 -5.32 9.80
N PHE A 99 -12.15 -5.22 8.52
CA PHE A 99 -13.06 -4.85 7.44
C PHE A 99 -13.89 -6.07 7.00
N ARG A 100 -15.16 -6.14 7.42
CA ARG A 100 -16.07 -7.17 6.91
C ARG A 100 -16.54 -6.80 5.49
N LEU A 101 -16.14 -7.61 4.51
CA LEU A 101 -16.66 -7.51 3.14
C LEU A 101 -18.19 -7.65 3.14
N PRO A 102 -18.93 -6.70 2.52
CA PRO A 102 -20.36 -6.83 2.28
C PRO A 102 -20.68 -8.13 1.54
N ALA A 103 -21.82 -8.75 1.87
CA ALA A 103 -22.22 -10.06 1.39
C ALA A 103 -22.08 -10.35 -0.13
N PRO A 104 -22.27 -9.41 -1.09
CA PRO A 104 -22.20 -9.75 -2.51
C PRO A 104 -20.79 -9.94 -3.08
N LEU A 105 -19.71 -9.75 -2.30
CA LEU A 105 -18.32 -9.86 -2.78
C LEU A 105 -17.54 -11.07 -2.23
N ARG A 106 -18.22 -12.04 -1.60
CA ARG A 106 -17.55 -13.29 -1.21
C ARG A 106 -17.14 -14.04 -2.48
N PRO A 107 -15.85 -14.35 -2.70
CA PRO A 107 -15.47 -15.22 -3.81
C PRO A 107 -16.20 -16.56 -3.60
N ARG A 108 -17.02 -16.93 -4.59
CA ARG A 108 -17.64 -18.25 -4.62
C ARG A 108 -16.50 -19.27 -4.66
N PRO A 109 -16.46 -20.27 -3.75
CA PRO A 109 -15.47 -21.31 -3.85
C PRO A 109 -15.60 -21.94 -5.24
N ILE A 110 -14.53 -21.86 -6.03
CA ILE A 110 -14.39 -22.67 -7.23
C ILE A 110 -14.30 -24.10 -6.69
N GLY A 111 -15.43 -24.80 -6.75
CA GLY A 111 -15.54 -26.18 -6.30
C GLY A 111 -14.47 -27.01 -6.98
N SER A 112 -13.71 -27.73 -6.16
CA SER A 112 -12.84 -28.83 -6.54
C SER A 112 -13.55 -29.73 -7.55
N ALA A 113 -12.82 -30.06 -8.63
CA ALA A 113 -13.22 -31.00 -9.67
C ALA A 113 -13.91 -32.26 -9.10
N GLY A 114 -15.12 -32.56 -9.59
CA GLY A 114 -15.80 -33.80 -9.22
C GLY A 114 -17.32 -33.85 -9.36
N HIS A 115 -17.93 -33.20 -10.37
CA HIS A 115 -19.28 -33.58 -10.79
C HIS A 115 -19.53 -33.13 -12.23
N LEU A 116 -19.73 -34.08 -13.15
CA LEU A 116 -20.20 -33.83 -14.51
C LEU A 116 -21.72 -33.84 -14.47
N ASP A 117 -22.34 -32.68 -14.70
CA ASP A 117 -23.78 -32.55 -14.90
C ASP A 117 -24.11 -32.76 -16.39
N PRO A 118 -24.89 -33.79 -16.79
CA PRO A 118 -25.03 -34.19 -18.19
C PRO A 118 -26.21 -33.51 -18.90
N THR A 119 -26.41 -32.20 -18.73
CA THR A 119 -27.50 -31.49 -19.43
C THR A 119 -27.12 -30.08 -19.86
N PHE A 120 -26.10 -29.98 -20.72
CA PHE A 120 -25.95 -28.82 -21.62
C PHE A 120 -26.60 -29.17 -22.97
N HIS A 121 -27.79 -28.61 -23.21
CA HIS A 121 -28.40 -28.63 -24.54
C HIS A 121 -27.73 -27.53 -25.37
N SER A 122 -26.78 -27.93 -26.21
CA SER A 122 -26.20 -27.09 -27.26
C SER A 122 -27.26 -26.86 -28.34
N SER A 123 -27.93 -25.72 -28.33
CA SER A 123 -28.72 -25.27 -29.48
C SER A 123 -27.81 -24.53 -30.45
N VAL A 124 -27.37 -25.29 -31.45
CA VAL A 124 -26.78 -24.86 -32.70
C VAL A 124 -27.75 -23.94 -33.44
N PHE A 125 -27.31 -22.75 -33.86
CA PHE A 125 -27.96 -21.98 -34.92
C PHE A 125 -27.05 -21.99 -36.15
N ALA A 126 -27.55 -22.65 -37.20
CA ALA A 126 -27.19 -22.53 -38.60
C ALA A 126 -28.55 -22.40 -39.34
N ASP A 127 -28.75 -21.68 -40.43
CA ASP A 127 -27.87 -21.24 -41.52
C ASP A 127 -28.65 -20.21 -42.39
N ALA A 128 -27.99 -19.72 -43.45
CA ALA A 128 -28.55 -19.32 -44.77
C ALA A 128 -28.29 -17.88 -45.26
N ASP A 129 -27.30 -17.81 -46.14
CA ASP A 129 -27.26 -17.15 -47.47
C ASP A 129 -27.49 -15.64 -47.62
N ALA A 130 -26.42 -14.94 -48.02
CA ALA A 130 -26.42 -14.17 -49.26
C ALA A 130 -24.99 -13.94 -49.78
N ASP A 131 -24.76 -14.52 -50.95
CA ASP A 131 -23.73 -14.27 -51.96
C ASP A 131 -23.46 -12.77 -52.20
N GLU A 132 -22.19 -12.33 -52.21
CA GLU A 132 -21.63 -11.63 -53.38
C GLU A 132 -20.11 -11.44 -53.24
N ALA A 133 -19.43 -11.69 -54.36
CA ALA A 133 -17.99 -11.76 -54.52
C ALA A 133 -17.29 -10.39 -54.54
N TYR A 134 -16.07 -10.32 -54.01
CA TYR A 134 -14.99 -9.67 -54.76
C TYR A 134 -13.61 -10.22 -54.40
N THR A 135 -13.00 -10.76 -55.44
CA THR A 135 -11.61 -11.17 -55.70
C THR A 135 -10.49 -10.36 -55.04
N GLY A 136 -9.41 -11.07 -54.67
CA GLY A 136 -8.07 -10.75 -55.19
C GLY A 136 -6.93 -10.56 -54.18
N SER A 137 -5.99 -11.53 -54.18
CA SER A 137 -4.53 -11.35 -54.26
C SER A 137 -4.03 -9.92 -54.53
N ALA A 138 -2.86 -9.44 -54.09
CA ALA A 138 -1.69 -10.00 -53.41
C ALA A 138 -0.79 -8.80 -53.00
N GLU A 139 0.29 -9.13 -52.29
CA GLU A 139 1.54 -8.36 -52.06
C GLU A 139 1.61 -7.47 -50.81
#